data_AF-A0A444WT53-F1
#
_entry.id   AF-A0A444WT53-F1
#
_cell.length_a   1.000
_cell.length_b   1.000
_cell.length_c   1.000
_cell.angle_alpha   90.00
_cell.angle_beta   90.00
_cell.angle_gamma   90.00
#
_symmetry.space_group_name_H-M   'P 1'
#
loop_
_entity.id
_entity.type
_entity.pdbx_description
1 polymer ?
#
loop_
_entity_poly.entity_id
_entity_poly.type
_entity_poly.pdbx_seq_one_letter_code
_entity_poly.pdbx_strand_id
1 'polypeptide(L)'
;MIRDYTFKSVDKNFKTGTAESVKLPSKLAGISVDTVRFRCGSLTRYGAELKEFHLNVGVTVHPCIERVMLIRQNMGSNWSSIYYSNYDLSGYQLVSPILGLLAYNADQDSNSSNSSINPFQLGIVSGDKPLTIDFTNATKLNEGTPLCASFEGDGRMTVAKASENSPFVCVAKRNGHFGMVVVDSEVDEYNKKPIAQWKVAVGSTIGAALGAFLLGLLLVAMLVRVKKRSRMVEMERRAYEEEALQVSMVGHVRAPTASGTRTTPTLEHEYINSHLN
;
A
#
# COMPACT_ATOMS: atom_id res chain seq x y z
N MET A 1 -12.82 3.20 30.74
CA MET A 1 -12.87 4.32 31.71
C MET A 1 -13.60 5.55 31.18
N ILE A 2 -13.10 6.31 30.18
CA ILE A 2 -13.82 7.52 29.68
C ILE A 2 -15.25 7.18 29.25
N ARG A 3 -15.41 6.15 28.40
CA ARG A 3 -16.72 5.59 28.00
C ARG A 3 -17.64 5.36 29.19
N ASP A 4 -17.20 4.52 30.14
CA ASP A 4 -18.05 4.08 31.26
C ASP A 4 -18.45 5.27 32.15
N TYR A 5 -17.53 6.21 32.36
CA TYR A 5 -17.82 7.43 33.09
C TYR A 5 -18.81 8.32 32.35
N THR A 6 -18.65 8.52 31.04
CA THR A 6 -19.59 9.28 30.21
C THR A 6 -21.00 8.73 30.36
N PHE A 7 -21.20 7.43 30.14
CA PHE A 7 -22.52 6.79 30.26
C PHE A 7 -23.13 6.90 31.66
N LYS A 8 -22.29 6.89 32.72
CA LYS A 8 -22.75 7.08 34.11
C LYS A 8 -23.12 8.54 34.42
N SER A 9 -22.46 9.49 33.77
CA SER A 9 -22.58 10.93 34.07
C SER A 9 -23.68 11.65 33.30
N VAL A 10 -24.07 11.13 32.14
CA VAL A 10 -25.09 11.71 31.26
C VAL A 10 -26.48 11.48 31.86
N ASP A 11 -27.34 12.50 31.79
CA ASP A 11 -28.73 12.43 32.28
C ASP A 11 -29.50 11.31 31.55
N LYS A 12 -30.38 10.61 32.27
CA LYS A 12 -31.33 9.67 31.66
C LYS A 12 -32.20 10.36 30.59
N ASN A 13 -32.49 11.65 30.77
CA ASN A 13 -33.28 12.46 29.85
C ASN A 13 -32.48 13.14 28.72
N PHE A 14 -31.25 12.70 28.47
CA PHE A 14 -30.33 13.30 27.49
C PHE A 14 -30.98 13.55 26.11
N LYS A 15 -30.98 14.79 25.63
CA LYS A 15 -31.71 15.12 24.39
C LYS A 15 -30.99 14.61 23.15
N THR A 16 -31.74 14.02 22.23
CA THR A 16 -31.22 13.62 20.92
C THR A 16 -30.79 14.86 20.13
N GLY A 17 -29.62 14.81 19.50
CA GLY A 17 -29.06 15.86 18.66
C GLY A 17 -28.49 17.07 19.42
N THR A 18 -28.48 17.05 20.75
CA THR A 18 -27.86 18.12 21.56
C THR A 18 -26.55 17.61 22.16
N ALA A 19 -25.45 18.32 21.89
CA ALA A 19 -24.16 17.98 22.45
C ALA A 19 -24.04 18.49 23.89
N GLU A 20 -23.49 17.66 24.78
CA GLU A 20 -23.22 17.99 26.18
C GLU A 20 -21.78 17.66 26.56
N SER A 21 -21.15 18.56 27.33
CA SER A 21 -19.79 18.34 27.85
C SER A 21 -19.82 17.49 29.12
N VAL A 22 -18.92 16.52 29.20
CA VAL A 22 -18.82 15.57 30.32
C VAL A 22 -17.74 16.02 31.28
N LYS A 23 -18.11 16.22 32.56
CA LYS A 23 -17.16 16.57 33.62
C LYS A 23 -16.45 15.33 34.15
N LEU A 24 -15.26 15.07 33.63
CA LEU A 24 -14.42 13.95 34.05
C LEU A 24 -13.88 14.10 35.49
N PRO A 25 -13.52 12.98 36.16
CA PRO A 25 -12.91 13.02 37.48
C PRO A 25 -11.50 13.61 37.42
N SER A 26 -10.98 14.09 38.56
CA SER A 26 -9.68 14.77 38.66
C SER A 26 -8.49 13.98 38.10
N LYS A 27 -8.52 12.65 38.17
CA LYS A 27 -7.49 11.77 37.61
C LYS A 27 -7.37 11.84 36.08
N LEU A 28 -8.38 12.39 35.40
CA LEU A 28 -8.44 12.59 33.95
C LEU A 28 -8.45 14.08 33.59
N ALA A 29 -8.00 14.96 34.49
CA ALA A 29 -7.90 16.38 34.23
C ALA A 29 -7.04 16.65 32.98
N GLY A 30 -7.47 17.63 32.17
CA GLY A 30 -6.83 17.95 30.90
C GLY A 30 -7.42 17.22 29.69
N ILE A 31 -8.23 16.18 29.89
CA ILE A 31 -9.03 15.57 28.82
C ILE A 31 -10.40 16.27 28.77
N SER A 32 -10.78 16.76 27.60
CA SER A 32 -12.13 17.29 27.34
C SER A 32 -12.98 16.24 26.65
N VAL A 33 -14.21 16.04 27.10
CA VAL A 33 -15.14 15.07 26.51
C VAL A 33 -16.46 15.74 26.23
N ASP A 34 -16.96 15.56 25.01
CA ASP A 34 -18.27 16.02 24.57
C ASP A 34 -19.03 14.83 23.99
N THR A 35 -20.33 14.74 24.28
CA THR A 35 -21.15 13.62 23.85
C THR A 35 -22.45 14.09 23.22
N VAL A 36 -22.96 13.34 22.25
CA VAL A 36 -24.24 13.62 21.59
C VAL A 36 -24.92 12.31 21.20
N ARG A 37 -26.24 12.22 21.40
CA ARG A 37 -27.05 11.05 21.05
C ARG A 37 -27.80 11.31 19.76
N PHE A 38 -27.79 10.35 18.84
CA PHE A 38 -28.57 10.37 17.60
C PHE A 38 -29.38 9.10 17.45
N ARG A 39 -30.45 9.15 16.65
CA ARG A 39 -30.99 7.94 16.02
C ARG A 39 -30.11 7.57 14.83
N CYS A 40 -29.83 6.28 14.60
CA CYS A 40 -28.96 5.85 13.50
C CYS A 40 -29.42 6.43 12.15
N GLY A 41 -30.71 6.32 11.82
CA GLY A 41 -31.25 6.86 10.56
C GLY A 41 -31.19 8.39 10.45
N SER A 42 -31.31 9.13 11.56
CA SER A 42 -31.16 10.59 11.56
C SER A 42 -29.72 11.00 11.30
N LEU A 43 -28.75 10.31 11.92
CA LEU A 43 -27.33 10.55 11.69
C LEU A 43 -26.96 10.30 10.22
N THR A 44 -27.50 9.24 9.61
CA THR A 44 -27.29 8.98 8.17
C THR A 44 -27.93 10.04 7.29
N ARG A 45 -29.16 10.48 7.60
CA ARG A 45 -29.90 11.45 6.77
C ARG A 45 -29.32 12.86 6.83
N TYR A 46 -28.83 13.28 7.99
CA TYR A 46 -28.47 14.69 8.24
C TYR A 46 -26.98 14.91 8.51
N GLY A 47 -26.21 13.85 8.75
CA GLY A 47 -24.85 13.99 9.26
C GLY A 47 -24.85 14.50 10.71
N ALA A 48 -23.69 14.97 11.16
CA ALA A 48 -23.53 15.60 12.46
C ALA A 48 -22.30 16.48 12.50
N GLU A 49 -22.33 17.50 13.37
CA GLU A 49 -21.16 18.27 13.74
C GLU A 49 -20.96 18.15 15.26
N LEU A 50 -19.75 17.83 15.68
CA LEU A 50 -19.37 17.69 17.07
C LEU A 50 -17.98 18.30 17.28
N LYS A 51 -17.97 19.60 17.59
CA LYS A 51 -16.74 20.40 17.75
C LYS A 51 -15.89 20.33 16.48
N GLU A 52 -14.70 19.73 16.55
CA GLU A 52 -13.77 19.61 15.43
C GLU A 52 -14.21 18.59 14.37
N PHE A 53 -15.16 17.70 14.71
CA PHE A 53 -15.57 16.62 13.85
C PHE A 53 -16.81 17.00 13.04
N HIS A 54 -16.69 16.87 11.72
CA HIS A 54 -17.81 17.03 10.81
C HIS A 54 -18.07 15.71 10.06
N LEU A 55 -19.22 15.12 10.35
CA LEU A 55 -19.72 13.91 9.70
C LEU A 55 -20.71 14.33 8.62
N ASN A 56 -20.32 14.11 7.36
CA ASN A 56 -21.16 14.44 6.22
C ASN A 56 -22.44 13.59 6.15
N VAL A 57 -23.45 14.11 5.44
CA VAL A 57 -24.66 13.36 5.07
C VAL A 57 -24.29 12.04 4.39
N GLY A 58 -25.03 10.98 4.68
CA GLY A 58 -24.79 9.64 4.16
C GLY A 58 -23.83 8.79 5.00
N VAL A 59 -23.38 9.29 6.16
CA VAL A 59 -22.61 8.49 7.12
C VAL A 59 -23.42 7.28 7.60
N THR A 60 -22.78 6.12 7.68
CA THR A 60 -23.41 4.87 8.12
C THR A 60 -22.84 4.43 9.45
N VAL A 61 -23.68 3.79 10.26
CA VAL A 61 -23.27 3.18 11.54
C VAL A 61 -23.44 1.67 11.44
N HIS A 62 -22.44 0.92 11.89
CA HIS A 62 -22.46 -0.53 11.85
C HIS A 62 -22.06 -1.15 13.21
N PRO A 63 -22.90 -2.04 13.78
CA PRO A 63 -24.28 -2.31 13.38
C PRO A 63 -25.17 -1.08 13.57
N CYS A 64 -26.14 -0.88 12.67
CA CYS A 64 -27.14 0.19 12.85
C CYS A 64 -28.22 -0.31 13.81
N ILE A 65 -28.28 0.32 14.98
CA ILE A 65 -29.27 0.08 16.04
C ILE A 65 -30.15 1.33 16.22
N GLU A 66 -31.04 1.36 17.22
CA GLU A 66 -31.99 2.49 17.33
C GLU A 66 -31.26 3.80 17.66
N ARG A 67 -30.42 3.83 18.70
CA ARG A 67 -29.67 5.03 19.12
C ARG A 67 -28.17 4.80 19.20
N VAL A 68 -27.44 5.82 18.74
CA VAL A 68 -25.99 5.89 18.71
C VAL A 68 -25.57 7.09 19.54
N MET A 69 -24.59 6.91 20.42
CA MET A 69 -23.94 8.01 21.13
C MET A 69 -22.54 8.21 20.58
N LEU A 70 -22.28 9.42 20.09
CA LEU A 70 -20.95 9.86 19.70
C LEU A 70 -20.26 10.48 20.91
N ILE A 71 -19.02 10.06 21.16
CA ILE A 71 -18.17 10.58 22.22
C ILE A 71 -16.94 11.17 21.55
N ARG A 72 -16.83 12.49 21.59
CA ARG A 72 -15.62 13.23 21.24
C ARG A 72 -14.70 13.27 22.44
N GLN A 73 -13.43 12.95 22.22
CA GLN A 73 -12.36 12.99 23.22
C GLN A 73 -11.28 13.94 22.71
N ASN A 74 -10.89 14.92 23.49
CA ASN A 74 -9.67 15.68 23.25
C ASN A 74 -8.73 15.40 24.41
N MET A 75 -7.65 14.69 24.10
CA MET A 75 -6.68 14.23 25.09
C MET A 75 -5.88 15.38 25.70
N GLY A 76 -5.84 16.55 25.06
CA GLY A 76 -4.94 17.63 25.45
C GLY A 76 -3.47 17.25 25.23
N SER A 77 -2.55 18.20 25.36
CA SER A 77 -1.12 17.97 25.10
C SER A 77 -0.51 16.91 26.02
N ASN A 78 -0.88 16.92 27.31
CA ASN A 78 -0.26 16.04 28.31
C ASN A 78 -0.62 14.57 28.09
N TRP A 79 -1.90 14.25 27.82
CA TRP A 79 -2.31 12.86 27.58
C TRP A 79 -2.01 12.36 26.17
N SER A 80 -1.81 13.27 25.21
CA SER A 80 -1.39 12.90 23.85
C SER A 80 -0.04 12.18 23.83
N SER A 81 0.81 12.42 24.83
CA SER A 81 2.12 11.74 24.97
C SER A 81 2.02 10.21 25.06
N ILE A 82 0.88 9.68 25.52
CA ILE A 82 0.65 8.23 25.64
C ILE A 82 0.65 7.55 24.26
N TYR A 83 0.40 8.29 23.19
CA TYR A 83 0.45 7.72 21.84
C TYR A 83 1.87 7.34 21.40
N TYR A 84 2.91 8.01 21.91
CA TYR A 84 4.30 7.63 21.66
C TYR A 84 4.68 6.26 22.23
N SER A 85 4.01 5.80 23.30
CA SER A 85 4.31 4.49 23.90
C SER A 85 3.48 3.34 23.32
N ASN A 86 2.40 3.66 22.59
CA ASN A 86 1.46 2.64 22.09
C ASN A 86 1.45 2.52 20.56
N TYR A 87 2.10 3.46 19.86
CA TYR A 87 2.13 3.52 18.39
C TYR A 87 3.54 3.83 17.91
N ASP A 88 3.86 3.39 16.70
CA ASP A 88 5.12 3.73 16.04
C ASP A 88 5.04 5.14 15.43
N LEU A 89 5.51 6.15 16.18
CA LEU A 89 5.69 7.53 15.70
C LEU A 89 7.14 7.81 15.28
N SER A 90 7.94 6.79 14.98
CA SER A 90 9.36 6.99 14.63
C SER A 90 9.50 7.93 13.42
N GLY A 91 10.27 9.00 13.59
CA GLY A 91 10.46 10.03 12.56
C GLY A 91 9.32 11.05 12.42
N TYR A 92 8.38 11.07 13.38
CA TYR A 92 7.29 12.04 13.42
C TYR A 92 7.15 12.69 14.81
N GLN A 93 6.83 13.98 14.81
CA GLN A 93 6.52 14.73 16.02
C GLN A 93 5.06 15.21 16.01
N LEU A 94 4.31 14.93 17.07
CA LEU A 94 2.96 15.47 17.28
C LEU A 94 2.98 17.00 17.47
N VAL A 95 2.15 17.68 16.69
CA VAL A 95 1.97 19.15 16.72
C VAL A 95 0.56 19.58 17.11
N SER A 96 -0.33 18.62 17.42
CA SER A 96 -1.66 18.86 17.97
C SER A 96 -2.01 17.85 19.08
N PRO A 97 -3.01 18.16 19.93
CA PRO A 97 -3.63 17.15 20.79
C PRO A 97 -4.28 16.03 19.96
N ILE A 98 -4.28 14.81 20.48
CA ILE A 98 -5.04 13.71 19.90
C ILE A 98 -6.54 13.93 20.13
N LEU A 99 -7.28 13.91 19.02
CA LEU A 99 -8.73 13.99 18.98
C LEU A 99 -9.32 12.61 18.64
N GLY A 100 -10.20 12.11 19.49
CA GLY A 100 -10.92 10.87 19.29
C GLY A 100 -12.39 11.13 18.98
N LEU A 101 -12.92 10.41 18.00
CA LEU A 101 -14.35 10.25 17.80
C LEU A 101 -14.68 8.77 17.95
N LEU A 102 -15.51 8.43 18.93
CA LEU A 102 -15.94 7.06 19.18
C LEU A 102 -17.46 7.00 19.16
N ALA A 103 -18.01 5.88 18.73
CA ALA A 103 -19.45 5.66 18.67
C ALA A 103 -19.82 4.43 19.50
N TYR A 104 -20.93 4.50 20.22
CA TYR A 104 -21.41 3.43 21.09
C TYR A 104 -22.92 3.29 20.97
N ASN A 105 -23.43 2.12 21.32
CA ASN A 105 -24.88 1.97 21.48
C ASN A 105 -25.42 2.79 22.65
N ALA A 106 -26.58 3.38 22.44
CA ALA A 106 -27.23 4.25 23.42
C ALA A 106 -28.70 3.91 23.63
N ASP A 107 -29.06 2.65 23.36
CA ASP A 107 -30.39 2.12 23.64
C ASP A 107 -30.50 1.87 25.15
N GLN A 108 -31.49 2.53 25.76
CA GLN A 108 -31.91 2.23 27.11
C GLN A 108 -33.08 1.25 27.00
N ASP A 109 -32.98 0.11 27.67
CA ASP A 109 -34.15 -0.73 27.92
C ASP A 109 -35.11 0.05 28.83
N SER A 110 -36.19 0.58 28.25
CA SER A 110 -37.21 1.35 28.97
C SER A 110 -37.93 0.55 30.06
N ASN A 111 -37.75 -0.77 30.09
CA ASN A 111 -38.52 -1.68 30.96
C ASN A 111 -37.76 -2.15 32.21
N SER A 112 -36.51 -1.75 32.40
CA SER A 112 -35.73 -2.22 33.55
C SER A 112 -34.94 -1.06 34.14
N SER A 113 -35.45 -0.55 35.25
CA SER A 113 -34.79 0.40 36.15
C SER A 113 -33.46 -0.13 36.72
N ASN A 114 -33.14 -1.41 36.50
CA ASN A 114 -31.94 -2.11 36.93
C ASN A 114 -31.03 -2.56 35.78
N SER A 115 -31.32 -2.19 34.51
CA SER A 115 -30.45 -2.56 33.39
C SER A 115 -29.14 -1.77 33.44
N SER A 116 -28.05 -2.47 33.75
CA SER A 116 -26.70 -1.96 33.51
C SER A 116 -26.57 -1.62 32.03
N ILE A 117 -26.34 -0.35 31.70
CA ILE A 117 -26.01 0.04 30.32
C ILE A 117 -24.70 -0.68 29.98
N ASN A 118 -24.73 -1.56 28.99
CA ASN A 118 -23.57 -2.31 28.49
C ASN A 118 -23.15 -1.70 27.14
N PRO A 119 -22.38 -0.60 27.15
CA PRO A 119 -22.01 0.08 25.92
C PRO A 119 -20.91 -0.68 25.16
N PHE A 120 -21.23 -1.13 23.96
CA PHE A 120 -20.31 -1.66 22.97
C PHE A 120 -20.05 -0.66 21.86
N GLN A 121 -18.84 -0.69 21.30
CA GLN A 121 -18.41 0.25 20.29
C GLN A 121 -19.06 -0.06 18.94
N LEU A 122 -19.50 0.99 18.27
CA LEU A 122 -20.04 0.95 16.91
C LEU A 122 -19.01 1.51 15.94
N GLY A 123 -19.02 0.99 14.72
CA GLY A 123 -18.26 1.55 13.61
C GLY A 123 -19.04 2.65 12.92
N ILE A 124 -18.37 3.75 12.61
CA ILE A 124 -18.87 4.78 11.70
C ILE A 124 -18.11 4.64 10.39
N VAL A 125 -18.82 4.73 9.27
CA VAL A 125 -18.22 4.77 7.94
C VAL A 125 -18.80 5.95 7.17
N SER A 126 -17.95 6.82 6.66
CA SER A 126 -18.36 7.94 5.81
C SER A 126 -19.06 7.45 4.54
N GLY A 127 -20.03 8.23 4.04
CA GLY A 127 -20.61 8.01 2.72
C GLY A 127 -19.68 8.49 1.61
N ASP A 128 -20.26 9.10 0.56
CA ASP A 128 -19.50 9.60 -0.60
C ASP A 128 -18.46 10.66 -0.21
N LYS A 129 -18.78 11.50 0.78
CA LYS A 129 -17.87 12.50 1.33
C LYS A 129 -17.22 11.98 2.61
N PRO A 130 -15.88 12.07 2.75
CA PRO A 130 -15.19 11.64 3.97
C PRO A 130 -15.61 12.51 5.16
N LEU A 131 -15.41 12.02 6.38
CA LEU A 131 -15.52 12.89 7.56
C LEU A 131 -14.30 13.80 7.63
N THR A 132 -14.48 15.00 8.18
CA THR A 132 -13.38 15.95 8.36
C THR A 132 -13.13 16.22 9.83
N ILE A 133 -11.86 16.46 10.17
CA ILE A 133 -11.39 16.80 11.51
C ILE A 133 -10.61 18.12 11.41
N ASP A 134 -11.13 19.18 12.02
CA ASP A 134 -10.52 20.51 11.99
C ASP A 134 -9.59 20.72 13.19
N PHE A 135 -8.29 20.80 12.93
CA PHE A 135 -7.26 21.08 13.92
C PHE A 135 -6.80 22.55 13.93
N THR A 136 -7.44 23.46 13.18
CA THR A 136 -7.01 24.86 13.03
C THR A 136 -6.77 25.56 14.37
N ASN A 137 -7.63 25.30 15.37
CA ASN A 137 -7.50 25.89 16.72
C ASN A 137 -6.69 25.04 17.70
N ALA A 138 -6.24 23.86 17.30
CA ALA A 138 -5.59 22.88 18.16
C ALA A 138 -4.10 22.67 17.83
N THR A 139 -3.71 22.92 16.58
CA THR A 139 -2.34 22.74 16.10
C THR A 139 -1.44 23.90 16.54
N LYS A 140 -0.27 23.56 17.06
CA LYS A 140 0.81 24.49 17.39
C LYS A 140 2.00 24.16 16.50
N LEU A 141 2.11 24.88 15.40
CA LEU A 141 3.13 24.63 14.39
C LEU A 141 3.85 25.93 14.03
N ASN A 142 5.17 25.93 14.18
CA ASN A 142 6.02 27.04 13.75
C ASN A 142 6.60 26.77 12.35
N GLU A 143 7.07 25.55 12.12
CA GLU A 143 7.75 25.13 10.89
C GLU A 143 7.41 23.67 10.56
N GLY A 144 7.49 23.31 9.28
CA GLY A 144 7.19 21.96 8.79
C GLY A 144 5.84 21.88 8.06
N THR A 145 5.68 20.83 7.25
CA THR A 145 4.41 20.56 6.57
C THR A 145 3.57 19.62 7.45
N PRO A 146 2.39 20.05 7.93
CA PRO A 146 1.58 19.22 8.78
C PRO A 146 0.98 18.05 8.00
N LEU A 147 1.01 16.88 8.61
CA LEU A 147 0.43 15.64 8.12
C LEU A 147 -0.62 15.13 9.10
N CYS A 148 -1.61 14.43 8.58
CA CYS A 148 -2.67 13.82 9.36
C CYS A 148 -2.25 12.42 9.79
N ALA A 149 -2.24 12.17 11.08
CA ALA A 149 -2.01 10.86 11.66
C ALA A 149 -3.35 10.26 12.10
N SER A 150 -3.58 8.99 11.74
CA SER A 150 -4.71 8.18 12.19
C SER A 150 -4.16 7.00 13.00
N PHE A 151 -4.74 6.77 14.18
CA PHE A 151 -4.31 5.75 15.12
C PHE A 151 -5.33 4.62 15.13
N GLU A 152 -4.95 3.47 14.57
CA GLU A 152 -5.82 2.32 14.39
C GLU A 152 -5.72 1.34 15.57
N GLY A 153 -6.78 0.56 15.81
CA GLY A 153 -6.87 -0.31 17.00
C GLY A 153 -5.87 -1.48 17.05
N ASP A 154 -5.08 -1.70 16.01
CA ASP A 154 -4.03 -2.71 15.95
C ASP A 154 -2.64 -2.19 16.35
N GLY A 155 -2.56 -0.95 16.86
CA GLY A 155 -1.31 -0.31 17.26
C GLY A 155 -0.52 0.29 16.08
N ARG A 156 -1.07 0.25 14.86
CA ARG A 156 -0.48 0.95 13.72
C ARG A 156 -1.00 2.37 13.60
N MET A 157 -0.09 3.24 13.15
CA MET A 157 -0.39 4.61 12.81
C MET A 157 -0.23 4.78 11.30
N THR A 158 -1.17 5.49 10.68
CA THR A 158 -1.11 5.83 9.26
C THR A 158 -1.03 7.34 9.08
N VAL A 159 -0.24 7.77 8.10
CA VAL A 159 -0.03 9.20 7.81
C VAL A 159 -0.58 9.52 6.42
N ALA A 160 -1.31 10.63 6.32
CA ALA A 160 -1.83 11.16 5.07
C ALA A 160 -1.60 12.68 4.99
N LYS A 161 -1.64 13.23 3.77
CA LYS A 161 -1.65 14.68 3.59
C LYS A 161 -2.95 15.27 4.15
N ALA A 162 -2.87 16.50 4.65
CA ALA A 162 -4.04 17.30 4.96
C ALA A 162 -4.86 17.60 3.69
N SER A 163 -6.07 18.12 3.87
CA SER A 163 -6.95 18.55 2.78
C SER A 163 -6.26 19.58 1.87
N GLU A 164 -6.44 19.45 0.55
CA GLU A 164 -5.69 20.21 -0.48
C GLU A 164 -5.72 21.73 -0.30
N ASN A 165 -6.78 22.26 0.31
CA ASN A 165 -6.97 23.71 0.53
C ASN A 165 -7.04 24.10 2.01
N SER A 166 -6.73 23.18 2.94
CA SER A 166 -6.86 23.44 4.37
C SER A 166 -5.81 22.63 5.13
N PRO A 167 -4.61 23.21 5.40
CA PRO A 167 -3.45 22.47 5.90
C PRO A 167 -3.63 21.89 7.30
N PHE A 168 -4.63 22.35 8.06
CA PHE A 168 -4.96 21.84 9.40
C PHE A 168 -6.26 21.02 9.44
N VAL A 169 -6.79 20.62 8.28
CA VAL A 169 -7.99 19.79 8.20
C VAL A 169 -7.63 18.40 7.70
N CYS A 170 -7.93 17.40 8.53
CA CYS A 170 -7.76 15.99 8.19
C CYS A 170 -9.04 15.37 7.66
N VAL A 171 -8.90 14.33 6.84
CA VAL A 171 -10.03 13.55 6.32
C VAL A 171 -9.91 12.11 6.78
N ALA A 172 -11.03 11.48 7.08
CA ALA A 172 -11.07 10.06 7.44
C ALA A 172 -12.32 9.37 6.90
N LYS A 173 -12.24 8.04 6.78
CA LYS A 173 -13.39 7.21 6.38
C LYS A 173 -14.11 6.58 7.56
N ARG A 174 -13.44 6.44 8.71
CA ARG A 174 -13.95 5.75 9.89
C ARG A 174 -13.74 6.59 11.14
N ASN A 175 -14.50 6.31 12.19
CA ASN A 175 -14.23 6.85 13.52
C ASN A 175 -12.94 6.26 14.11
N GLY A 176 -12.30 6.98 15.02
CA GLY A 176 -11.00 6.61 15.58
C GLY A 176 -10.35 7.78 16.31
N HIS A 177 -9.04 7.65 16.56
CA HIS A 177 -8.20 8.70 17.11
C HIS A 177 -7.32 9.30 16.02
N PHE A 178 -7.17 10.62 16.04
CA PHE A 178 -6.50 11.40 15.01
C PHE A 178 -5.61 12.47 15.65
N GLY A 179 -4.53 12.81 14.97
CA GLY A 179 -3.64 13.90 15.37
C GLY A 179 -2.97 14.53 14.16
N MET A 180 -2.26 15.63 14.39
CA MET A 180 -1.37 16.22 13.39
C MET A 180 0.07 15.97 13.79
N VAL A 181 0.88 15.59 12.81
CA VAL A 181 2.31 15.35 12.96
C VAL A 181 3.11 16.13 11.92
N VAL A 182 4.38 16.35 12.20
CA VAL A 182 5.38 16.73 11.21
C VAL A 182 6.48 15.70 11.16
N VAL A 183 7.20 15.64 10.04
CA VAL A 183 8.43 14.83 9.94
C VAL A 183 9.45 15.41 10.90
N ASP A 184 10.07 14.55 11.70
CA ASP A 184 11.13 14.94 12.61
C ASP A 184 12.36 15.42 11.81
N SER A 185 12.87 16.59 12.17
CA SER A 185 13.91 17.31 11.43
C SER A 185 15.19 16.50 11.25
N GLU A 186 15.52 15.62 12.21
CA GLU A 186 16.70 14.75 12.15
C GLU A 186 16.60 13.69 11.03
N VAL A 187 15.39 13.21 10.75
CA VAL A 187 15.13 12.23 9.68
C VAL A 187 15.01 12.92 8.32
N ASP A 188 14.49 14.14 8.32
CA ASP A 188 14.35 14.95 7.11
C ASP A 188 15.74 15.36 6.56
N GLU A 189 16.73 15.63 7.41
CA GLU A 189 18.10 15.94 6.98
C GLU A 189 18.81 14.74 6.32
N TYR A 190 18.54 13.51 6.79
CA TYR A 190 19.08 12.29 6.19
C TYR A 190 18.48 12.02 4.80
N ASN A 191 17.16 12.21 4.65
CA ASN A 191 16.43 11.96 3.40
C ASN A 191 16.52 13.11 2.39
N LYS A 192 16.79 14.34 2.84
CA LYS A 192 17.01 15.52 1.99
C LYS A 192 18.35 15.53 1.27
N LYS A 193 19.29 14.60 1.54
CA LYS A 193 20.50 14.50 0.73
C LYS A 193 20.08 14.17 -0.71
N PRO A 194 20.08 15.13 -1.65
CA PRO A 194 19.78 14.79 -3.02
C PRO A 194 20.86 13.82 -3.44
N ILE A 195 20.48 12.61 -3.85
CA ILE A 195 21.42 11.73 -4.55
C ILE A 195 21.88 12.55 -5.74
N ALA A 196 23.14 13.02 -5.68
CA ALA A 196 23.70 13.94 -6.65
C ALA A 196 23.45 13.35 -8.04
N GLN A 197 22.64 14.05 -8.84
CA GLN A 197 22.16 13.59 -10.15
C GLN A 197 23.33 13.20 -11.09
N TRP A 198 24.56 13.66 -10.80
CA TRP A 198 25.79 13.20 -11.42
C TRP A 198 25.98 11.67 -11.32
N LYS A 199 25.72 11.04 -10.17
CA LYS A 199 25.97 9.59 -9.97
C LYS A 199 25.05 8.70 -10.82
N VAL A 200 23.86 9.17 -11.19
CA VAL A 200 22.91 8.44 -12.05
C VAL A 200 23.30 8.55 -13.53
N ALA A 201 23.87 9.68 -13.94
CA ALA A 201 24.33 9.89 -15.32
C ALA A 201 25.54 9.00 -15.68
N VAL A 202 26.46 8.76 -14.74
CA VAL A 202 27.65 7.93 -14.99
C VAL A 202 27.36 6.42 -14.93
N GLY A 203 26.33 6.00 -14.19
CA GLY A 203 25.91 4.58 -14.14
C GLY A 203 25.11 4.11 -15.37
N SER A 204 24.41 5.02 -16.05
CA SER A 204 23.52 4.69 -17.17
C SER A 204 24.25 4.44 -18.50
N THR A 205 25.43 5.03 -18.69
CA THR A 205 26.19 4.90 -19.95
C THR A 205 26.78 3.51 -20.15
N ILE A 206 27.20 2.84 -19.06
CA ILE A 206 27.79 1.49 -19.13
C ILE A 206 26.72 0.44 -19.45
N GLY A 207 25.53 0.57 -18.85
CA GLY A 207 24.41 -0.34 -19.10
C GLY A 207 23.87 -0.25 -20.52
N ALA A 208 23.77 0.97 -21.08
CA ALA A 208 23.31 1.18 -22.44
C ALA A 208 24.28 0.62 -23.49
N ALA A 209 25.60 0.80 -23.28
CA ALA A 209 26.61 0.29 -24.20
C ALA A 209 26.64 -1.26 -24.23
N LEU A 210 26.61 -1.90 -23.06
CA LEU A 210 26.55 -3.36 -22.96
C LEU A 210 25.25 -3.92 -23.56
N GLY A 211 24.11 -3.27 -23.29
CA GLY A 211 22.81 -3.66 -23.85
C GLY A 211 22.79 -3.57 -25.38
N ALA A 212 23.26 -2.46 -25.94
CA ALA A 212 23.32 -2.26 -27.39
C ALA A 212 24.30 -3.26 -28.07
N PHE A 213 25.44 -3.55 -27.44
CA PHE A 213 26.40 -4.52 -27.96
C PHE A 213 25.83 -5.94 -28.01
N LEU A 214 25.17 -6.39 -26.93
CA LEU A 214 24.52 -7.71 -26.89
C LEU A 214 23.37 -7.84 -27.89
N LEU A 215 22.54 -6.81 -28.02
CA LEU A 215 21.48 -6.76 -29.04
C LEU A 215 22.05 -6.81 -30.47
N GLY A 216 23.14 -6.10 -30.73
CA GLY A 216 23.84 -6.13 -32.02
C GLY A 216 24.33 -7.53 -32.38
N LEU A 217 25.00 -8.21 -31.44
CA LEU A 217 25.47 -9.59 -31.65
C LEU A 217 24.31 -10.57 -31.94
N LEU A 218 23.18 -10.39 -31.26
CA LEU A 218 22.01 -11.25 -31.42
C LEU A 218 21.40 -11.11 -32.83
N LEU A 219 21.32 -9.88 -33.35
CA LEU A 219 20.83 -9.61 -34.72
C LEU A 219 21.77 -10.21 -35.79
N VAL A 220 23.08 -10.06 -35.61
CA VAL A 220 24.07 -10.66 -36.54
C VAL A 220 23.93 -12.18 -36.56
N ALA A 221 23.79 -12.81 -35.39
CA ALA A 221 23.61 -14.26 -35.30
C ALA A 221 22.34 -14.74 -36.02
N MET A 222 21.22 -14.00 -35.90
CA MET A 222 19.99 -14.32 -36.64
C MET A 222 20.18 -14.22 -38.16
N LEU A 223 20.81 -13.16 -38.65
CA LEU A 223 21.07 -12.99 -40.08
C LEU A 223 21.95 -14.10 -40.66
N VAL A 224 23.00 -14.50 -39.92
CA VAL A 224 23.87 -15.63 -40.31
C VAL A 224 23.10 -16.95 -40.32
N ARG A 225 22.23 -17.19 -39.32
CA ARG A 225 21.38 -18.38 -39.26
C ARG A 225 20.43 -18.45 -40.46
N VAL A 226 19.80 -17.34 -40.84
CA VAL A 226 18.91 -17.26 -42.00
C VAL A 226 19.70 -17.52 -43.29
N LYS A 227 20.86 -16.88 -43.46
CA LYS A 227 21.72 -17.09 -44.65
C LYS A 227 22.27 -18.51 -44.74
N LYS A 228 22.57 -19.15 -43.61
CA LYS A 228 23.02 -20.54 -43.57
C LYS A 228 21.87 -21.51 -43.91
N ARG A 229 20.67 -21.24 -43.41
CA ARG A 229 19.47 -22.03 -43.76
C ARG A 229 19.15 -21.92 -45.24
N SER A 230 19.18 -20.72 -45.83
CA SER A 230 18.91 -20.58 -47.27
C SER A 230 19.94 -21.30 -48.13
N ARG A 231 21.23 -21.25 -47.75
CA ARG A 231 22.28 -22.02 -48.43
C ARG A 231 22.14 -23.53 -48.28
N MET A 232 21.69 -24.00 -47.11
CA MET A 232 21.47 -25.43 -46.87
C MET A 232 20.31 -25.96 -47.73
N VAL A 233 19.21 -25.20 -47.83
CA VAL A 233 18.06 -25.55 -48.68
C VAL A 233 18.44 -25.58 -50.17
N GLU A 234 19.29 -24.65 -50.63
CA GLU A 234 19.80 -24.65 -52.00
C GLU A 234 20.70 -25.87 -52.29
N MET A 235 21.52 -26.30 -51.32
CA MET A 235 22.35 -27.49 -51.47
C MET A 235 21.54 -28.79 -51.45
N GLU A 236 20.46 -28.86 -50.65
CA GLU A 236 19.53 -30.00 -50.69
C GLU A 236 18.86 -30.11 -52.07
N ARG A 237 18.43 -28.99 -52.67
CA ARG A 237 17.81 -29.01 -54.00
C ARG A 237 18.74 -29.55 -55.09
N ARG A 238 20.03 -29.16 -55.08
CA ARG A 238 21.01 -29.63 -56.08
C ARG A 238 21.40 -31.10 -55.90
N ALA A 239 21.41 -31.60 -54.67
CA ALA A 239 21.63 -33.02 -54.42
C ALA A 239 20.51 -33.90 -55.02
N TYR A 240 19.25 -33.42 -55.02
CA TYR A 240 18.14 -34.12 -55.68
C TYR A 240 18.19 -34.05 -57.23
N GLU A 241 18.90 -33.08 -57.81
CA GLU A 241 19.06 -32.99 -59.28
C GLU A 241 20.26 -33.82 -59.78
N GLU A 242 21.33 -33.97 -59.00
CA GLU A 242 22.52 -34.74 -59.39
C GLU A 242 22.42 -36.25 -59.11
N GLU A 243 21.51 -36.69 -58.22
CA GLU A 243 21.18 -38.10 -58.00
C GLU A 243 19.83 -38.51 -58.62
N ALA A 244 19.61 -38.19 -59.90
CA ALA A 244 18.59 -38.89 -60.69
C ALA A 244 19.04 -40.35 -60.91
N LEU A 245 18.98 -41.14 -59.84
CA LEU A 245 19.22 -42.57 -59.80
C LEU A 245 18.39 -43.20 -60.93
N GLN A 246 19.04 -43.83 -61.91
CA GLN A 246 18.36 -44.49 -63.01
C GLN A 246 17.43 -45.57 -62.44
N VAL A 247 16.16 -45.22 -62.32
CA VAL A 247 15.11 -46.15 -61.92
C VAL A 247 14.63 -46.86 -63.17
N SER A 248 15.07 -48.11 -63.35
CA SER A 248 14.49 -49.00 -64.35
C SER A 248 13.22 -49.65 -63.78
N MET A 249 12.17 -49.71 -64.59
CA MET A 249 10.93 -50.40 -64.24
C MET A 249 11.14 -51.90 -64.46
N VAL A 250 11.06 -52.71 -63.40
CA VAL A 250 11.00 -54.17 -63.53
C VAL A 250 9.58 -54.60 -63.16
N GLY A 251 8.72 -54.69 -64.17
CA GLY A 251 7.28 -54.91 -63.95
C GLY A 251 6.60 -53.71 -63.28
N HIS A 252 5.82 -53.94 -62.23
CA HIS A 252 5.04 -52.90 -61.52
C HIS A 252 5.79 -52.24 -60.35
N VAL A 253 7.09 -52.48 -60.17
CA VAL A 253 7.85 -51.94 -59.04
C VAL A 253 9.16 -51.31 -59.52
N ARG A 254 9.48 -50.13 -58.98
CA ARG A 254 10.76 -49.43 -59.20
C ARG A 254 11.79 -49.88 -58.18
N ALA A 255 12.99 -50.25 -58.63
CA ALA A 255 14.10 -50.57 -57.77
C ALA A 255 15.40 -49.82 -58.19
N PRO A 256 16.18 -49.27 -57.23
CA PRO A 256 17.44 -48.57 -57.48
C PRO A 256 18.59 -49.57 -57.74
N THR A 257 19.51 -49.22 -58.65
CA THR A 257 20.68 -50.07 -59.01
C THR A 257 21.99 -49.33 -58.71
N ALA A 258 22.89 -49.92 -57.94
CA ALA A 258 24.19 -49.34 -57.58
C ALA A 258 25.35 -50.06 -58.28
N SER A 259 26.35 -49.32 -58.76
CA SER A 259 27.58 -49.85 -59.39
C SER A 259 28.73 -49.84 -58.39
N GLY A 260 29.39 -50.98 -58.15
CA GLY A 260 30.36 -51.17 -57.07
C GLY A 260 31.83 -50.96 -57.49
N THR A 261 32.64 -50.33 -56.63
CA THR A 261 34.08 -50.20 -56.82
C THR A 261 34.85 -50.35 -55.50
N ARG A 262 35.99 -51.06 -55.50
CA ARG A 262 36.84 -51.41 -54.34
C ARG A 262 38.27 -50.85 -54.52
N THR A 263 38.91 -50.31 -53.48
CA THR A 263 40.34 -49.92 -53.47
C THR A 263 41.10 -50.57 -52.30
N THR A 264 42.42 -50.75 -52.45
CA THR A 264 43.33 -51.45 -51.53
C THR A 264 44.35 -50.50 -50.86
N PRO A 265 44.75 -50.71 -49.59
CA PRO A 265 45.65 -49.79 -48.85
C PRO A 265 47.15 -50.21 -48.86
N THR A 266 48.05 -49.25 -48.58
CA THR A 266 49.53 -49.40 -48.45
C THR A 266 50.04 -48.91 -47.07
N LEU A 267 51.10 -49.55 -46.54
CA LEU A 267 51.69 -49.35 -45.19
C LEU A 267 53.08 -48.66 -45.23
N GLU A 268 53.41 -47.87 -44.19
CA GLU A 268 54.70 -47.16 -43.98
C GLU A 268 55.55 -47.85 -42.88
N HIS A 269 56.89 -47.71 -42.89
CA HIS A 269 57.82 -48.17 -41.84
C HIS A 269 58.83 -47.08 -41.47
N GLU A 270 59.03 -46.84 -40.17
CA GLU A 270 60.09 -45.97 -39.59
C GLU A 270 61.01 -46.80 -38.67
N TYR A 271 62.33 -46.54 -38.74
CA TYR A 271 63.36 -47.21 -37.95
C TYR A 271 64.42 -46.21 -37.49
N ILE A 272 64.55 -45.95 -36.18
CA ILE A 272 65.75 -45.35 -35.59
C ILE A 272 65.96 -45.94 -34.19
N ASN A 273 67.16 -46.47 -33.94
CA ASN A 273 67.69 -46.59 -32.58
C ASN A 273 69.22 -46.57 -32.66
N SER A 274 69.87 -45.64 -31.95
CA SER A 274 71.23 -45.87 -31.44
C SER A 274 71.53 -44.95 -30.25
N HIS A 275 72.10 -45.59 -29.23
CA HIS A 275 72.49 -45.11 -27.91
C HIS A 275 74.00 -44.84 -27.90
N LEU A 276 74.41 -43.85 -27.09
CA LEU A 276 75.68 -43.72 -26.33
C LEU A 276 76.98 -43.64 -27.16
N ASN A 277 77.96 -42.77 -26.88
CA ASN A 277 78.37 -42.03 -25.70
C ASN A 277 79.14 -40.78 -26.16
#